data_AF-A0A7J6UKA7-F1
#
_entry.id   AF-A0A7J6UKA7-F1
#
_cell.length_a   1.000
_cell.length_b   1.000
_cell.length_c   1.000
_cell.angle_alpha   90.00
_cell.angle_beta   90.00
_cell.angle_gamma   90.00
#
_symmetry.space_group_name_H-M   'P 1'
#
loop_
_entity.id
_entity.type
_entity.pdbx_description
1 polymer ?
#
loop_
_entity_poly.entity_id
_entity_poly.type
_entity_poly.pdbx_seq_one_letter_code
_entity_poly.pdbx_strand_id
1 'polypeptide(L)'
;RNLRPLKLVLIGPPASGKTFYAAKIAESYRLVHVTVGPVVQEALAGGKKVKAMFDPEAQEGDAEPVNVESLNDRDRFYLSLLDQWEELQGTQPNPRLPAPMICKAIRFELEGRNACKFRGYVLDGFPRTAEEARELFMIPPPGEEGFDDENEDDDEIPKKLVVDDAIRPGWAFLLKSELDACRSRLEALTEAEASGTHNTVEDFQRRADGWTKEIESHGSVTVLDGLNDVIEGERTCREIKVDGVDTDDVVDIISQSIEHEGCPYNYIPSKRTEVETKTIEMEREELRKKQVEDRIREEALAKEAAEIEARRSQEAQRLSEVKKDEELLLEKHSRSLRHYLLENVMPTLKEGIVEACEKAPEDGVTFLAESVYLSSPN
;
A
#
# COMPACT_ATOMS: atom_id res chain seq x y z
N ARG A 1 -6.80 6.31 18.83
CA ARG A 1 -5.97 5.95 17.66
C ARG A 1 -4.60 6.58 17.89
N ASN A 2 -3.57 5.79 18.21
CA ASN A 2 -2.20 6.29 18.44
C ASN A 2 -1.54 6.59 17.09
N LEU A 3 -1.94 7.69 16.46
CA LEU A 3 -1.32 8.21 15.24
C LEU A 3 0.06 8.74 15.62
N ARG A 4 1.13 8.08 15.17
CA ARG A 4 2.51 8.55 15.39
C ARG A 4 3.09 8.99 14.04
N PRO A 5 3.43 10.29 13.88
CA PRO A 5 4.06 10.76 12.65
C PRO A 5 5.44 10.10 12.49
N LEU A 6 5.76 9.67 11.27
CA LEU A 6 7.02 8.99 10.98
C LEU A 6 8.13 10.02 10.77
N LYS A 7 9.10 10.06 11.69
CA LYS A 7 10.22 10.99 11.68
C LYS A 7 11.52 10.22 11.48
N LEU A 8 12.24 10.49 10.39
CA LEU A 8 13.39 9.73 9.94
C LEU A 8 14.60 10.65 9.74
N VAL A 9 15.80 10.14 10.04
CA VAL A 9 17.08 10.79 9.72
C VAL A 9 17.91 9.84 8.85
N LEU A 10 18.49 10.38 7.76
CA LEU A 10 19.38 9.64 6.86
C LEU A 10 20.77 10.28 6.84
N ILE A 11 21.77 9.52 7.28
CA ILE A 11 23.18 9.93 7.30
C ILE A 11 24.05 8.94 6.51
N GLY A 12 25.29 9.33 6.22
CA GLY A 12 26.22 8.54 5.39
C GLY A 12 27.18 9.41 4.58
N PRO A 13 28.19 8.79 3.95
CA PRO A 13 29.24 9.49 3.21
C PRO A 13 28.66 10.30 2.03
N PRO A 14 29.33 11.37 1.59
CA PRO A 14 28.91 12.09 0.38
C PRO A 14 28.75 11.14 -0.81
N ALA A 15 27.82 11.43 -1.72
CA ALA A 15 27.49 10.58 -2.87
C ALA A 15 27.04 9.13 -2.54
N SER A 16 26.71 8.80 -1.28
CA SER A 16 26.16 7.50 -0.92
C SER A 16 24.72 7.25 -1.38
N GLY A 17 24.06 8.24 -1.98
CA GLY A 17 22.69 8.15 -2.47
C GLY A 17 21.62 8.59 -1.46
N LYS A 18 22.00 9.21 -0.33
CA LYS A 18 21.07 9.69 0.71
C LYS A 18 19.86 10.42 0.15
N THR A 19 20.08 11.43 -0.71
CA THR A 19 19.01 12.23 -1.29
C THR A 19 18.05 11.41 -2.17
N PHE A 20 18.58 10.43 -2.91
CA PHE A 20 17.76 9.52 -3.71
C PHE A 20 16.88 8.64 -2.82
N TYR A 21 17.45 8.00 -1.79
CA TYR A 21 16.69 7.16 -0.87
C TYR A 21 15.72 7.97 -0.02
N ALA A 22 16.12 9.16 0.45
CA ALA A 22 15.27 10.10 1.17
C ALA A 22 14.03 10.47 0.34
N ALA A 23 14.21 10.78 -0.95
CA ALA A 23 13.10 11.07 -1.85
C ALA A 23 12.17 9.85 -2.05
N LYS A 24 12.71 8.66 -2.32
CA LYS A 24 11.91 7.42 -2.44
C LYS A 24 11.10 7.11 -1.18
N ILE A 25 11.70 7.31 0.01
CA ILE A 25 11.04 7.09 1.30
C ILE A 25 9.98 8.16 1.56
N ALA A 26 10.31 9.44 1.28
CA ALA A 26 9.38 10.54 1.40
C ALA A 26 8.13 10.31 0.52
N GLU A 27 8.31 9.82 -0.70
CA GLU A 27 7.21 9.46 -1.59
C GLU A 27 6.40 8.27 -1.04
N SER A 28 7.09 7.19 -0.66
CA SER A 28 6.43 5.95 -0.19
C SER A 28 5.59 6.16 1.08
N TYR A 29 6.05 6.99 2.00
CA TYR A 29 5.37 7.27 3.27
C TYR A 29 4.66 8.65 3.29
N ARG A 30 4.68 9.39 2.18
CA ARG A 30 4.20 10.78 2.02
C ARG A 30 4.72 11.74 3.10
N LEU A 31 6.00 11.61 3.42
CA LEU A 31 6.71 12.47 4.37
C LEU A 31 7.18 13.75 3.68
N VAL A 32 7.50 14.75 4.49
CA VAL A 32 8.23 15.92 3.99
C VAL A 32 9.71 15.57 3.87
N HIS A 33 10.28 15.69 2.68
CA HIS A 33 11.72 15.62 2.48
C HIS A 33 12.35 16.95 2.89
N VAL A 34 13.17 16.92 3.93
CA VAL A 34 13.83 18.11 4.51
C VAL A 34 15.32 18.04 4.23
N THR A 35 15.84 19.06 3.54
CA THR A 35 17.26 19.22 3.20
C THR A 35 17.73 20.61 3.63
N VAL A 36 19.00 20.72 4.03
CA VAL A 36 19.55 21.97 4.58
C VAL A 36 19.46 23.14 3.59
N GLY A 37 19.77 22.90 2.31
CA GLY A 37 19.85 23.95 1.28
C GLY A 37 18.53 24.72 1.11
N PRO A 38 17.41 24.05 0.75
CA PRO A 38 16.10 24.67 0.63
C PRO A 38 15.62 25.35 1.93
N VAL A 39 15.89 24.77 3.10
CA VAL A 39 15.52 25.37 4.39
C VAL A 39 16.25 26.69 4.62
N VAL A 40 17.56 26.73 4.36
CA VAL A 40 18.35 27.96 4.47
C VAL A 40 17.90 28.99 3.44
N GLN A 41 17.59 28.58 2.21
CA GLN A 41 17.09 29.49 1.18
C GLN A 41 15.72 30.10 1.56
N GLU A 42 14.82 29.30 2.14
CA GLU A 42 13.53 29.76 2.65
C GLU A 42 13.71 30.77 3.80
N ALA A 43 14.63 30.48 4.74
CA ALA A 43 14.96 31.39 5.83
C ALA A 43 15.57 32.72 5.33
N LEU A 44 16.49 32.67 4.37
CA LEU A 44 17.07 33.87 3.73
C LEU A 44 16.01 34.69 3.00
N ALA A 45 15.10 34.04 2.27
CA ALA A 45 13.98 34.72 1.61
C ALA A 45 13.02 35.36 2.62
N GLY A 46 12.77 34.69 3.75
CA GLY A 46 12.04 35.25 4.89
C GLY A 46 12.72 36.50 5.44
N GLY A 47 14.03 36.45 5.67
CA GLY A 47 14.82 37.58 6.16
C GLY A 47 14.74 38.78 5.21
N LYS A 48 14.79 38.53 3.89
CA LYS A 48 14.65 39.60 2.89
C LYS A 48 13.28 40.25 2.91
N LYS A 49 12.21 39.47 3.10
CA LYS A 49 10.85 40.00 3.25
C LYS A 49 10.73 40.85 4.50
N VAL A 50 11.28 40.38 5.62
CA VAL A 50 11.30 41.12 6.88
C VAL A 50 12.09 42.42 6.69
N LYS A 51 13.33 42.38 6.17
CA LYS A 51 14.18 43.55 5.89
C LYS A 51 13.49 44.58 5.00
N ALA A 52 12.75 44.15 3.97
CA ALA A 52 11.99 45.03 3.09
C ALA A 52 10.82 45.75 3.80
N MET A 53 10.28 45.22 4.89
CA MET A 53 9.25 45.91 5.70
C MET A 53 9.83 47.11 6.47
N PHE A 54 11.16 47.17 6.65
CA PHE A 54 11.86 48.27 7.31
C PHE A 54 12.46 49.28 6.32
N ASP A 55 12.33 49.05 5.00
CA ASP A 55 12.87 49.95 3.99
C ASP A 55 12.03 51.24 3.91
N PRO A 56 12.58 52.41 4.30
CA PRO A 56 11.83 53.67 4.34
C PRO A 56 11.36 54.13 2.96
N GLU A 57 11.95 53.65 1.85
CA GLU A 57 11.53 53.99 0.50
C GLU A 57 10.27 53.24 0.04
N ALA A 58 9.87 52.17 0.75
CA ALA A 58 8.69 51.36 0.44
C ALA A 58 7.41 51.81 1.19
N GLN A 59 7.52 52.74 2.15
CA GLN A 59 6.39 53.28 2.89
C GLN A 59 5.84 54.56 2.23
N GLU A 60 4.80 54.42 1.40
CA GLU A 60 3.93 55.55 1.04
C GLU A 60 3.03 55.91 2.23
N GLY A 61 3.35 56.98 2.97
CA GLY A 61 2.50 57.57 4.02
C GLY A 61 3.08 57.53 5.44
N ASP A 62 2.38 58.18 6.40
CA ASP A 62 2.67 58.26 7.85
C ASP A 62 2.60 56.88 8.56
N ALA A 63 3.30 55.87 8.05
CA ALA A 63 3.45 54.59 8.70
C ALA A 63 4.56 54.69 9.77
N GLU A 64 4.25 54.30 11.01
CA GLU A 64 5.26 54.24 12.06
C GLU A 64 6.37 53.23 11.66
N PRO A 65 7.65 53.52 11.95
CA PRO A 65 8.73 52.59 11.68
C PRO A 65 8.48 51.29 12.46
N VAL A 66 8.53 50.16 11.76
CA VAL A 66 8.39 48.84 12.40
C VAL A 66 9.51 48.69 13.43
N ASN A 67 9.18 48.32 14.68
CA ASN A 67 10.19 48.01 15.69
C ASN A 67 10.61 46.54 15.56
N VAL A 68 11.91 46.26 15.40
CA VAL A 68 12.48 44.91 15.32
C VAL A 68 12.09 44.06 16.54
N GLU A 69 11.90 44.66 17.71
CA GLU A 69 11.51 43.99 18.94
C GLU A 69 10.07 43.47 18.90
N SER A 70 9.21 44.04 18.04
CA SER A 70 7.81 43.61 17.87
C SER A 70 7.64 42.40 16.93
N LEU A 71 8.71 42.01 16.24
CA LEU A 71 8.70 40.84 15.38
C LEU A 71 8.60 39.55 16.21
N ASN A 72 7.95 38.53 15.64
CA ASN A 72 7.99 37.19 16.22
C ASN A 72 9.42 36.60 16.16
N ASP A 73 9.70 35.60 16.98
CA ASP A 73 11.03 34.99 17.09
C ASP A 73 11.58 34.45 15.76
N ARG A 74 10.69 33.96 14.90
CA ARG A 74 11.06 33.42 13.59
C ARG A 74 11.53 34.51 12.64
N ASP A 75 10.82 35.63 12.57
CA ASP A 75 11.15 36.77 11.72
C ASP A 75 12.43 37.47 12.21
N ARG A 76 12.61 37.61 13.54
CA ARG A 76 13.88 38.09 14.11
C ARG A 76 15.05 37.20 13.74
N PHE A 77 14.87 35.88 13.86
CA PHE A 77 15.89 34.92 13.48
C PHE A 77 16.21 34.99 11.98
N TYR A 78 15.20 35.04 11.11
CA TYR A 78 15.40 35.15 9.67
C TYR A 78 16.16 36.42 9.26
N LEU A 79 15.88 37.55 9.92
CA LEU A 79 16.64 38.78 9.72
C LEU A 79 18.11 38.59 10.14
N SER A 80 18.37 38.05 11.33
CA SER A 80 19.73 37.80 11.81
C SER A 80 20.52 36.82 10.92
N LEU A 81 19.83 35.81 10.37
CA LEU A 81 20.41 34.85 9.44
C LEU A 81 20.76 35.47 8.10
N LEU A 82 19.94 36.40 7.61
CA LEU A 82 20.24 37.16 6.41
C LEU A 82 21.47 38.04 6.60
N ASP A 83 21.53 38.82 7.68
CA ASP A 83 22.63 39.75 7.92
C ASP A 83 23.97 39.00 8.08
N GLN A 84 23.98 37.89 8.82
CA GLN A 84 25.16 37.03 8.96
C GLN A 84 25.60 36.43 7.61
N TRP A 85 24.65 36.05 6.76
CA TRP A 85 24.94 35.51 5.43
C TRP A 85 25.56 36.57 4.51
N GLU A 86 25.02 37.79 4.51
CA GLU A 86 25.55 38.92 3.72
C GLU A 86 26.99 39.28 4.16
N GLU A 87 27.27 39.27 5.45
CA GLU A 87 28.63 39.48 5.99
C GLU A 87 29.62 38.40 5.54
N LEU A 88 29.21 37.13 5.62
CA LEU A 88 30.05 36.00 5.21
C LEU A 88 30.34 36.02 3.71
N GLN A 89 29.35 36.39 2.89
CA GLN A 89 29.53 36.55 1.44
C GLN A 89 30.54 37.65 1.09
N GLY A 90 30.63 38.72 1.88
CA GLY A 90 31.62 39.78 1.70
C GLY A 90 33.04 39.37 2.10
N THR A 91 33.19 38.36 2.96
CA THR A 91 34.46 38.05 3.64
C THR A 91 35.12 36.77 3.13
N GLN A 92 34.35 35.80 2.64
CA GLN A 92 34.85 34.46 2.30
C GLN A 92 34.45 34.03 0.89
N PRO A 93 35.33 33.36 0.12
CA PRO A 93 35.01 32.89 -1.23
C PRO A 93 33.98 31.76 -1.27
N ASN A 94 33.78 31.04 -0.15
CA ASN A 94 32.80 29.96 -0.04
C ASN A 94 32.16 29.99 1.37
N PRO A 95 31.20 30.91 1.61
CA PRO A 95 30.67 31.18 2.93
C PRO A 95 29.87 29.99 3.47
N ARG A 96 30.10 29.64 4.73
CA ARG A 96 29.35 28.59 5.43
C ARG A 96 28.69 29.17 6.66
N LEU A 97 27.38 28.99 6.77
CA LEU A 97 26.64 29.40 7.96
C LEU A 97 27.09 28.59 9.19
N PRO A 98 27.17 29.23 10.37
CA PRO A 98 27.40 28.54 11.63
C PRO A 98 26.38 27.42 11.87
N ALA A 99 26.83 26.30 12.44
CA ALA A 99 25.98 25.14 12.73
C ALA A 99 24.74 25.48 13.59
N PRO A 100 24.83 26.31 14.65
CA PRO A 100 23.66 26.67 15.47
C PRO A 100 22.55 27.37 14.67
N MET A 101 22.93 28.21 13.69
CA MET A 101 21.95 28.88 12.82
C MET A 101 21.27 27.88 11.88
N ILE A 102 22.03 26.91 11.36
CA ILE A 102 21.47 25.84 10.54
C ILE A 102 20.49 24.98 11.37
N CYS A 103 20.90 24.57 12.58
CA CYS A 103 20.05 23.80 13.50
C CYS A 103 18.74 24.55 13.81
N LYS A 104 18.84 25.85 14.13
CA LYS A 104 17.66 26.68 14.42
C LYS A 104 16.74 26.87 13.21
N ALA A 105 17.29 27.01 12.00
CA ALA A 105 16.49 27.07 10.77
C ALA A 105 15.74 25.75 10.50
N ILE A 106 16.41 24.61 10.66
CA ILE A 106 15.78 23.28 10.51
C ILE A 106 14.72 23.07 11.60
N ARG A 107 14.98 23.46 12.85
CA ARG A 107 14.01 23.39 13.95
C ARG A 107 12.73 24.17 13.60
N PHE A 108 12.85 25.42 13.16
CA PHE A 108 11.70 26.20 12.70
C PHE A 108 10.96 25.57 11.53
N GLU A 109 11.64 24.82 10.67
CA GLU A 109 11.00 24.10 9.57
C GLU A 109 10.19 22.90 10.07
N LEU A 110 10.79 22.09 10.95
CA LEU A 110 10.17 20.90 11.52
C LEU A 110 8.97 21.25 12.42
N GLU A 111 9.09 22.34 13.18
CA GLU A 111 8.03 22.87 14.05
C GLU A 111 7.04 23.78 13.31
N GLY A 112 7.46 24.50 12.27
CA GLY A 112 6.61 25.47 11.60
C GLY A 112 5.64 24.81 10.63
N ARG A 113 6.08 23.75 9.93
CA ARG A 113 5.31 23.13 8.85
C ARG A 113 4.38 22.05 9.40
N ASN A 114 3.06 22.28 9.28
CA ASN A 114 2.04 21.29 9.68
C ASN A 114 2.24 19.91 9.04
N ALA A 115 2.76 19.86 7.82
CA ALA A 115 3.08 18.59 7.17
C ALA A 115 4.16 17.80 7.93
N CYS A 116 5.20 18.45 8.45
CA CYS A 116 6.23 17.81 9.28
C CYS A 116 5.64 17.32 10.62
N LYS A 117 4.74 18.09 11.24
CA LYS A 117 4.08 17.71 12.50
C LYS A 117 3.16 16.50 12.36
N PHE A 118 2.29 16.50 11.35
CA PHE A 118 1.19 15.54 11.25
C PHE A 118 1.49 14.35 10.35
N ARG A 119 2.33 14.52 9.31
CA ARG A 119 2.76 13.41 8.44
C ARG A 119 4.12 12.88 8.85
N GLY A 120 4.97 13.73 9.42
CA GLY A 120 6.37 13.41 9.66
C GLY A 120 7.29 13.86 8.53
N TYR A 121 8.57 13.54 8.66
CA TYR A 121 9.62 14.05 7.79
C TYR A 121 10.73 13.02 7.61
N VAL A 122 11.52 13.21 6.55
CA VAL A 122 12.82 12.57 6.37
C VAL A 122 13.88 13.66 6.22
N LEU A 123 14.81 13.69 7.17
CA LEU A 123 15.92 14.62 7.21
C LEU A 123 17.12 14.02 6.47
N ASP A 124 17.53 14.70 5.40
CA ASP A 124 18.54 14.19 4.47
C ASP A 124 19.91 14.87 4.70
N GLY A 125 20.89 14.07 5.12
CA GLY A 125 22.30 14.47 5.18
C GLY A 125 22.63 15.46 6.31
N PHE A 126 21.77 15.55 7.31
CA PHE A 126 21.94 16.32 8.55
C PHE A 126 21.25 15.58 9.72
N PRO A 127 21.77 15.63 10.96
CA PRO A 127 23.03 16.21 11.42
C PRO A 127 24.26 15.47 10.86
N ARG A 128 25.41 16.14 10.86
CA ARG A 128 26.70 15.59 10.42
C ARG A 128 27.67 15.35 11.57
N THR A 129 27.48 15.99 12.71
CA THR A 129 28.29 15.79 13.92
C THR A 129 27.40 15.48 15.13
N ALA A 130 27.99 14.93 16.19
CA ALA A 130 27.29 14.72 17.45
C ALA A 130 26.73 16.03 18.05
N GLU A 131 27.51 17.11 17.94
CA GLU A 131 27.12 18.44 18.43
C GLU A 131 25.91 18.98 17.68
N GLU A 132 25.88 18.85 16.35
CA GLU A 132 24.73 19.23 15.52
C GLU A 132 23.47 18.43 15.90
N ALA A 133 23.62 17.14 16.23
CA ALA A 133 22.50 16.30 16.66
C ALA A 133 21.92 16.78 18.00
N ARG A 134 22.78 17.08 18.98
CA ARG A 134 22.36 17.59 20.29
C ARG A 134 21.73 18.97 20.16
N GLU A 135 22.36 19.88 19.42
CA GLU A 135 21.86 21.24 19.17
C GLU A 135 20.50 21.22 18.47
N LEU A 136 20.28 20.30 17.51
CA LEU A 136 19.02 20.21 16.78
C LEU A 136 17.88 19.61 17.61
N PHE A 137 18.14 18.53 18.36
CA PHE A 137 17.08 17.75 19.00
C PHE A 137 16.96 17.94 20.51
N MET A 138 17.89 18.63 21.17
CA MET A 138 17.82 18.88 22.61
C MET A 138 17.45 20.33 22.91
N ILE A 139 16.65 20.50 23.95
CA ILE A 139 16.16 21.77 24.48
C ILE A 139 16.34 21.82 26.00
N PRO A 140 16.34 23.02 26.61
CA PRO A 140 16.22 23.16 28.05
C PRO A 140 14.95 22.49 28.57
N PRO A 141 14.94 22.00 29.82
CA PRO A 141 13.76 21.37 30.39
C PRO A 141 12.64 22.40 30.60
N PRO A 142 11.38 22.00 30.38
CA PRO A 142 10.24 22.91 30.52
C PRO A 142 10.16 23.44 31.97
N GLY A 143 10.14 24.77 32.10
CA GLY A 143 10.14 25.46 33.40
C GLY A 143 11.45 26.18 33.77
N GLU A 144 12.54 25.96 33.01
CA GLU A 144 13.78 26.74 33.09
C GLU A 144 13.91 27.79 31.96
N GLU A 145 12.90 27.88 31.08
CA GLU A 145 12.76 28.91 30.04
C GLU A 145 12.45 30.27 30.68
N GLY A 146 13.50 30.99 31.10
CA GLY A 146 13.36 32.35 31.65
C GLY A 146 14.44 32.80 32.63
N PHE A 147 15.41 31.95 32.98
CA PHE A 147 16.61 32.40 33.66
C PHE A 147 17.67 32.78 32.62
N ASP A 148 17.53 33.99 32.07
CA ASP A 148 18.67 34.74 31.52
C ASP A 148 19.55 35.09 32.71
N ASP A 149 20.42 34.15 33.09
CA ASP A 149 21.40 34.37 34.14
C ASP A 149 22.51 35.23 33.54
N GLU A 150 22.33 36.56 33.59
CA GLU A 150 23.38 37.56 33.34
C GLU A 150 24.47 37.54 34.44
N ASN A 151 24.53 36.50 35.28
CA ASN A 151 25.58 36.35 36.28
C ASN A 151 26.69 35.44 35.72
N GLU A 152 27.77 36.07 35.25
CA GLU A 152 28.99 35.44 34.74
C GLU A 152 29.83 34.67 35.80
N ASP A 153 29.31 34.45 37.03
CA ASP A 153 30.14 34.07 38.19
C ASP A 153 29.54 32.98 39.11
N ASP A 154 28.80 31.99 38.60
CA ASP A 154 28.51 30.77 39.37
C ASP A 154 28.91 29.50 38.59
N ASP A 155 29.74 28.69 39.24
CA ASP A 155 30.33 27.43 38.75
C ASP A 155 29.35 26.63 37.85
N GLU A 156 29.68 26.48 36.57
CA GLU A 156 28.88 25.83 35.51
C GLU A 156 28.33 24.46 35.94
N ILE A 157 27.14 24.43 36.54
CA ILE A 157 26.33 23.22 36.61
C ILE A 157 25.80 23.02 35.18
N PRO A 158 26.19 21.96 34.45
CA PRO A 158 25.74 21.77 33.08
C PRO A 158 24.21 21.71 33.04
N LYS A 159 23.60 22.68 32.34
CA LYS A 159 22.15 22.75 32.14
C LYS A 159 21.66 21.41 31.62
N LYS A 160 20.74 20.76 32.34
CA LYS A 160 20.29 19.41 32.02
C LYS A 160 19.36 19.45 30.81
N LEU A 161 19.93 19.34 29.61
CA LEU A 161 19.17 19.30 28.37
C LEU A 161 18.29 18.04 28.29
N VAL A 162 17.10 18.20 27.73
CA VAL A 162 16.16 17.11 27.43
C VAL A 162 15.91 17.06 25.92
N VAL A 163 15.51 15.90 25.43
CA VAL A 163 15.21 15.75 23.99
C VAL A 163 13.83 16.34 23.72
N ASP A 164 13.71 17.12 22.67
CA ASP A 164 12.47 17.71 22.20
C ASP A 164 11.60 16.66 21.48
N ASP A 165 10.60 16.14 22.18
CA ASP A 165 9.64 15.17 21.65
C ASP A 165 8.87 15.66 20.41
N ALA A 166 8.73 16.99 20.22
CA ALA A 166 8.01 17.56 19.08
C ALA A 166 8.71 17.27 17.76
N ILE A 167 10.04 17.29 17.75
CA ILE A 167 10.89 17.04 16.58
C ILE A 167 11.78 15.80 16.71
N ARG A 168 11.70 15.07 17.83
CA ARG A 168 12.48 13.85 18.07
C ARG A 168 12.35 12.83 16.93
N PRO A 169 13.45 12.34 16.33
CA PRO A 169 13.37 11.32 15.30
C PRO A 169 13.02 9.96 15.89
N GLY A 170 12.15 9.22 15.22
CA GLY A 170 11.82 7.84 15.60
C GLY A 170 12.83 6.82 15.06
N TRP A 171 13.49 7.14 13.95
CA TRP A 171 14.47 6.29 13.30
C TRP A 171 15.63 7.10 12.73
N ALA A 172 16.83 6.53 12.78
CA ALA A 172 17.98 7.02 12.02
C ALA A 172 18.63 5.85 11.27
N PHE A 173 18.98 6.07 10.01
CA PHE A 173 19.71 5.09 9.21
C PHE A 173 21.01 5.68 8.67
N LEU A 174 22.05 4.86 8.75
CA LEU A 174 23.36 5.12 8.18
C LEU A 174 23.52 4.33 6.88
N LEU A 175 23.56 5.03 5.75
CA LEU A 175 23.88 4.42 4.46
C LEU A 175 25.38 4.19 4.37
N LYS A 176 25.81 2.95 4.59
CA LYS A 176 27.22 2.54 4.52
C LYS A 176 27.62 2.31 3.08
N SER A 177 28.61 3.08 2.64
CA SER A 177 29.22 2.94 1.33
C SER A 177 30.72 3.22 1.38
N GLU A 178 31.47 2.47 0.58
CA GLU A 178 32.89 2.71 0.34
C GLU A 178 33.08 4.01 -0.44
N LEU A 179 34.10 4.80 -0.07
CA LEU A 179 34.37 6.09 -0.72
C LEU A 179 34.70 5.94 -2.21
N ASP A 180 35.31 4.82 -2.60
CA ASP A 180 35.58 4.51 -4.00
C ASP A 180 34.27 4.29 -4.78
N ALA A 181 33.31 3.56 -4.20
CA ALA A 181 31.99 3.38 -4.80
C ALA A 181 31.19 4.70 -4.84
N CYS A 182 31.34 5.56 -3.83
CA CYS A 182 30.77 6.91 -3.83
C CYS A 182 31.37 7.77 -4.94
N ARG A 183 32.68 7.69 -5.15
CA ARG A 183 33.40 8.40 -6.21
C ARG A 183 32.99 7.92 -7.60
N SER A 184 32.93 6.61 -7.82
CA SER A 184 32.48 6.05 -9.10
C SER A 184 31.05 6.49 -9.44
N ARG A 185 30.17 6.58 -8.44
CA ARG A 185 28.81 7.11 -8.65
C ARG A 185 28.79 8.60 -8.97
N LEU A 186 29.67 9.39 -8.35
CA LEU A 186 29.85 10.80 -8.67
C LEU A 186 30.32 10.99 -10.13
N GLU A 187 31.29 10.18 -10.56
CA GLU A 187 31.84 10.21 -11.92
C GLU A 187 30.85 9.70 -12.98
N ALA A 188 29.88 8.87 -12.58
CA ALA A 188 28.80 8.37 -13.45
C ALA A 188 27.62 9.34 -13.59
N LEU A 189 27.56 10.43 -12.81
CA LEU A 189 26.49 11.42 -12.91
C LEU A 189 26.56 12.14 -14.25
N THR A 190 25.38 12.37 -14.84
CA THR A 190 25.29 13.16 -16.07
C THR A 190 25.55 14.64 -15.79
N GLU A 191 25.96 15.40 -16.81
CA GLU A 191 26.20 16.85 -16.69
C GLU A 191 24.93 17.60 -16.23
N ALA A 192 23.74 17.09 -16.55
CA ALA A 192 22.45 17.60 -16.11
C ALA A 192 22.20 17.39 -14.59
N GLU A 193 22.66 16.27 -14.03
CA GLU A 193 22.53 15.96 -12.60
C GLU A 193 23.63 16.64 -11.76
N ALA A 194 24.79 16.91 -12.38
CA ALA A 194 25.89 17.63 -11.76
C ALA A 194 25.64 19.16 -11.74
N SER A 195 24.97 19.71 -12.75
CA SER A 195 24.70 21.14 -12.86
C SER A 195 23.87 21.67 -11.68
N GLY A 196 24.40 22.66 -10.97
CA GLY A 196 23.73 23.28 -9.81
C GLY A 196 23.89 22.52 -8.48
N THR A 197 24.64 21.42 -8.45
CA THR A 197 24.96 20.69 -7.21
C THR A 197 26.45 20.85 -6.87
N HIS A 198 26.81 20.95 -5.58
CA HIS A 198 28.21 20.98 -5.11
C HIS A 198 28.91 19.60 -5.24
N ASN A 199 28.60 18.87 -6.31
CA ASN A 199 29.10 17.54 -6.64
C ASN A 199 30.30 17.63 -7.59
N THR A 200 31.19 18.58 -7.35
CA THR A 200 32.51 18.60 -7.96
C THR A 200 33.42 17.58 -7.27
N VAL A 201 34.46 17.11 -7.96
CA VAL A 201 35.43 16.15 -7.41
C VAL A 201 36.15 16.73 -6.18
N GLU A 202 36.47 18.02 -6.20
CA GLU A 202 37.14 18.72 -5.09
C GLU A 202 36.22 18.89 -3.87
N ASP A 203 34.95 19.28 -4.09
CA ASP A 203 33.97 19.37 -3.01
C ASP A 203 33.60 17.99 -2.44
N PHE A 204 33.67 16.94 -3.26
CA PHE A 204 33.50 15.57 -2.80
C PHE A 204 34.64 15.15 -1.87
N GLN A 205 35.90 15.35 -2.28
CA GLN A 205 37.05 14.96 -1.47
C GLN A 205 37.03 15.65 -0.10
N ARG A 206 36.79 16.97 -0.07
CA ARG A 206 36.66 17.73 1.19
C ARG A 206 35.57 17.16 2.11
N ARG A 207 34.41 16.78 1.54
CA ARG A 207 33.30 16.19 2.30
C ARG A 207 33.61 14.76 2.77
N ALA A 208 34.32 13.99 1.95
CA ALA A 208 34.73 12.63 2.27
C ALA A 208 35.73 12.65 3.43
N ASP A 209 36.74 13.53 3.38
CA ASP A 209 37.71 13.70 4.46
C ASP A 209 37.03 14.13 5.78
N GLY A 210 36.04 15.03 5.70
CA GLY A 210 35.24 15.43 6.87
C GLY A 210 34.41 14.27 7.44
N TRP A 211 33.76 13.48 6.58
CA TRP A 211 33.01 12.29 6.98
C TRP A 211 33.89 11.24 7.64
N THR A 212 35.05 10.95 7.04
CA THR A 212 36.02 10.00 7.57
C THR A 212 36.51 10.43 8.94
N LYS A 213 36.85 11.71 9.14
CA LYS A 213 37.27 12.21 10.46
C LYS A 213 36.20 12.05 11.54
N GLU A 214 34.94 12.30 11.20
CA GLU A 214 33.82 12.17 12.15
C GLU A 214 33.59 10.69 12.55
N ILE A 215 33.67 9.77 11.60
CA ILE A 215 33.44 8.34 11.85
C ILE A 215 34.67 7.64 12.44
N GLU A 216 35.87 8.01 12.00
CA GLU A 216 37.15 7.46 12.46
C GLU A 216 37.67 8.15 13.71
N SER A 217 36.91 9.03 14.37
CA SER A 217 37.37 9.61 15.62
C SER A 217 37.44 8.53 16.71
N HIS A 218 38.58 7.85 16.77
CA HIS A 218 38.86 6.72 17.64
C HIS A 218 38.92 7.22 19.10
N GLY A 219 37.75 7.36 19.72
CA GLY A 219 37.58 7.75 21.12
C GLY A 219 36.75 9.01 21.37
N SER A 220 36.20 9.70 20.35
CA SER A 220 35.24 10.80 20.57
C SER A 220 33.82 10.38 20.26
N VAL A 221 32.85 11.13 20.79
CA VAL A 221 31.43 11.01 20.46
C VAL A 221 31.26 11.27 18.96
N THR A 222 30.71 10.30 18.24
CA THR A 222 30.42 10.38 16.80
C THR A 222 29.00 10.87 16.55
N VAL A 223 28.69 11.28 15.31
CA VAL A 223 27.30 11.54 14.89
C VAL A 223 26.34 10.38 15.19
N LEU A 224 26.81 9.13 15.17
CA LEU A 224 25.99 7.97 15.54
C LEU A 224 25.64 7.99 17.02
N ASP A 225 26.60 8.30 17.88
CA ASP A 225 26.38 8.41 19.32
C ASP A 225 25.42 9.57 19.63
N GLY A 226 25.63 10.74 19.02
CA GLY A 226 24.72 11.88 19.15
C GLY A 226 23.30 11.58 18.66
N LEU A 227 23.14 10.75 17.62
CA LEU A 227 21.83 10.30 17.18
C LEU A 227 21.22 9.24 18.12
N ASN A 228 22.03 8.29 18.61
CA ASN A 228 21.57 7.28 19.57
C ASN A 228 21.08 7.92 20.88
N ASP A 229 21.69 9.04 21.31
CA ASP A 229 21.26 9.81 22.48
C ASP A 229 19.85 10.43 22.33
N VAL A 230 19.40 10.69 21.10
CA VAL A 230 18.17 11.46 20.82
C VAL A 230 17.01 10.62 20.27
N ILE A 231 17.28 9.49 19.60
CA ILE A 231 16.24 8.67 18.97
C ILE A 231 15.20 8.20 20.01
N GLU A 232 13.92 8.18 19.60
CA GLU A 232 12.84 7.70 20.47
C GLU A 232 13.00 6.21 20.82
N GLY A 233 12.96 5.89 22.12
CA GLY A 233 12.96 4.52 22.64
C GLY A 233 14.38 3.95 22.84
N GLU A 234 14.48 2.64 23.02
CA GLU A 234 15.78 1.92 23.13
C GLU A 234 16.39 1.64 21.74
N ARG A 235 16.10 2.49 20.75
CA ARG A 235 16.52 2.27 19.35
C ARG A 235 17.90 2.84 19.12
N THR A 236 18.62 2.22 18.18
CA THR A 236 19.92 2.69 17.70
C THR A 236 19.88 2.96 16.21
N CYS A 237 20.79 3.83 15.75
CA CYS A 237 21.01 4.10 14.35
C CYS A 237 21.39 2.80 13.62
N ARG A 238 20.61 2.43 12.58
CA ARG A 238 20.83 1.20 11.82
C ARG A 238 21.73 1.43 10.62
N GLU A 239 22.77 0.62 10.47
CA GLU A 239 23.63 0.63 9.29
C GLU A 239 23.02 -0.20 8.15
N ILE A 240 22.99 0.37 6.95
CA ILE A 240 22.51 -0.28 5.73
C ILE A 240 23.59 -0.17 4.67
N LYS A 241 24.09 -1.32 4.21
CA LYS A 241 25.02 -1.37 3.08
C LYS A 241 24.28 -1.07 1.79
N VAL A 242 24.75 -0.07 1.04
CA VAL A 242 24.16 0.30 -0.26
C VAL A 242 24.97 -0.18 -1.46
N ASP A 243 26.23 -0.54 -1.27
CA ASP A 243 27.10 -0.94 -2.38
C ASP A 243 26.77 -2.34 -2.88
N GLY A 244 26.48 -2.45 -4.18
CA GLY A 244 26.16 -3.71 -4.85
C GLY A 244 24.79 -4.29 -4.47
N VAL A 245 23.94 -3.51 -3.81
CA VAL A 245 22.56 -3.87 -3.47
C VAL A 245 21.62 -3.13 -4.42
N ASP A 246 20.54 -3.78 -4.85
CA ASP A 246 19.54 -3.12 -5.67
C ASP A 246 18.86 -1.97 -4.90
N THR A 247 18.55 -0.88 -5.62
CA THR A 247 17.93 0.29 -5.00
C THR A 247 16.59 -0.01 -4.33
N ASP A 248 15.80 -0.95 -4.86
CA ASP A 248 14.51 -1.30 -4.27
C ASP A 248 14.69 -2.17 -3.01
N ASP A 249 15.68 -3.06 -3.00
CA ASP A 249 16.05 -3.86 -1.82
C ASP A 249 16.46 -2.96 -0.64
N VAL A 250 17.23 -1.90 -0.88
CA VAL A 250 17.62 -0.93 0.18
C VAL A 250 16.38 -0.25 0.78
N VAL A 251 15.43 0.16 -0.08
CA VAL A 251 14.17 0.78 0.37
C VAL A 251 13.32 -0.21 1.14
N ASP A 252 13.30 -1.48 0.73
CA ASP A 252 12.56 -2.54 1.39
C ASP A 252 13.17 -2.86 2.77
N ILE A 253 14.49 -2.86 2.93
CA ILE A 253 15.16 -3.03 4.23
C ILE A 253 14.77 -1.91 5.20
N ILE A 254 14.75 -0.66 4.72
CA ILE A 254 14.30 0.50 5.52
C ILE A 254 12.83 0.35 5.90
N SER A 255 12.00 -0.05 4.94
CA SER A 255 10.56 -0.19 5.13
C SER A 255 10.23 -1.31 6.12
N GLN A 256 10.87 -2.47 5.98
CA GLN A 256 10.75 -3.60 6.91
C GLN A 256 11.20 -3.23 8.32
N SER A 257 12.27 -2.44 8.44
CA SER A 257 12.72 -1.93 9.73
C SER A 257 11.60 -1.15 10.40
N ILE A 258 11.00 -0.19 9.68
CA ILE A 258 9.90 0.65 10.17
C ILE A 258 8.65 -0.16 10.51
N GLU A 259 8.27 -1.13 9.68
CA GLU A 259 7.02 -1.89 9.83
C GLU A 259 7.09 -2.96 10.93
N HIS A 260 8.25 -3.56 11.18
CA HIS A 260 8.42 -4.62 12.19
C HIS A 260 8.02 -4.18 13.61
N GLU A 261 8.28 -2.93 13.96
CA GLU A 261 8.03 -2.40 15.32
C GLU A 261 6.72 -1.59 15.42
N GLY A 262 5.88 -1.69 14.39
CA GLY A 262 4.57 -1.07 14.31
C GLY A 262 4.51 -0.07 13.15
N CYS A 263 3.76 -0.43 12.11
CA CYS A 263 3.48 0.47 10.99
C CYS A 263 3.05 1.85 11.53
N PRO A 264 3.82 2.92 11.24
CA PRO A 264 3.39 4.27 11.57
C PRO A 264 2.06 4.49 10.87
N TYR A 265 0.99 4.64 11.65
CA TYR A 265 -0.34 4.97 11.12
C TYR A 265 -0.33 6.43 10.63
N ASN A 266 0.38 6.70 9.54
CA ASN A 266 -0.04 7.73 8.61
C ASN A 266 -1.29 7.21 7.90
N TYR A 267 -2.19 8.10 7.48
CA TYR A 267 -3.51 7.78 6.89
C TYR A 267 -3.44 7.05 5.52
N ILE A 268 -2.48 6.16 5.32
CA ILE A 268 -2.08 5.58 4.05
C ILE A 268 -1.88 4.07 4.26
N PRO A 269 -2.47 3.21 3.41
CA PRO A 269 -2.13 1.79 3.37
C PRO A 269 -0.63 1.63 3.07
N SER A 270 0.08 0.72 3.76
CA SER A 270 1.49 0.47 3.41
C SER A 270 1.60 -0.13 2.01
N LYS A 271 2.79 -0.08 1.37
CA LYS A 271 3.02 -0.78 0.09
C LYS A 271 2.62 -2.26 0.16
N ARG A 272 2.89 -2.90 1.30
CA ARG A 272 2.42 -4.26 1.58
C ARG A 272 0.90 -4.37 1.55
N THR A 273 0.18 -3.47 2.22
CA THR A 273 -1.28 -3.43 2.18
C THR A 273 -1.81 -3.15 0.77
N GLU A 274 -1.17 -2.26 -0.01
CA GLU A 274 -1.56 -2.02 -1.40
C GLU A 274 -1.40 -3.27 -2.27
N VAL A 275 -0.27 -3.97 -2.15
CA VAL A 275 -0.04 -5.24 -2.84
C VAL A 275 -1.07 -6.29 -2.41
N GLU A 276 -1.31 -6.45 -1.10
CA GLU A 276 -2.32 -7.36 -0.55
C GLU A 276 -3.73 -7.03 -1.04
N THR A 277 -4.10 -5.74 -1.12
CA THR A 277 -5.41 -5.33 -1.65
C THR A 277 -5.54 -5.64 -3.14
N LYS A 278 -4.49 -5.39 -3.94
CA LYS A 278 -4.48 -5.71 -5.37
C LYS A 278 -4.57 -7.21 -5.62
N THR A 279 -3.85 -8.03 -4.85
CA THR A 279 -3.97 -9.49 -4.97
C THR A 279 -5.37 -9.98 -4.60
N ILE A 280 -5.94 -9.47 -3.50
CA ILE A 280 -7.33 -9.79 -3.12
C ILE A 280 -8.33 -9.36 -4.21
N GLU A 281 -8.13 -8.20 -4.85
CA GLU A 281 -8.97 -7.73 -5.95
C GLU A 281 -8.85 -8.63 -7.19
N MET A 282 -7.64 -9.03 -7.57
CA MET A 282 -7.41 -9.97 -8.68
C MET A 282 -8.06 -11.33 -8.41
N GLU A 283 -7.87 -11.91 -7.22
CA GLU A 283 -8.50 -13.19 -6.83
C GLU A 283 -10.04 -13.09 -6.86
N ARG A 284 -10.61 -11.96 -6.43
CA ARG A 284 -12.06 -11.70 -6.50
C ARG A 284 -12.55 -11.60 -7.95
N GLU A 285 -11.77 -11.00 -8.85
CA GLU A 285 -12.12 -10.90 -10.26
C GLU A 285 -12.07 -12.27 -10.94
N GLU A 286 -11.05 -13.08 -10.66
CA GLU A 286 -10.94 -14.46 -11.14
C GLU A 286 -12.11 -15.33 -10.65
N LEU A 287 -12.47 -15.21 -9.37
CA LEU A 287 -13.63 -15.92 -8.82
C LEU A 287 -14.93 -15.51 -9.51
N ARG A 288 -15.12 -14.21 -9.80
CA ARG A 288 -16.28 -13.71 -10.53
C ARG A 288 -16.34 -14.26 -11.95
N LYS A 289 -15.22 -14.31 -12.67
CA LYS A 289 -15.15 -14.90 -14.02
C LYS A 289 -15.53 -16.37 -13.99
N LYS A 290 -14.99 -17.13 -13.05
CA LYS A 290 -15.30 -18.55 -12.88
C LYS A 290 -16.78 -18.79 -12.56
N GLN A 291 -17.38 -17.99 -11.68
CA GLN A 291 -18.82 -18.07 -11.39
C GLN A 291 -19.70 -17.79 -12.61
N VAL A 292 -19.30 -16.84 -13.47
CA VAL A 292 -20.02 -16.55 -14.72
C VAL A 292 -19.87 -17.71 -15.71
N GLU A 293 -18.68 -18.28 -15.85
CA GLU A 293 -18.44 -19.45 -16.71
C GLU A 293 -19.22 -20.68 -16.24
N ASP A 294 -19.23 -20.96 -14.94
CA ASP A 294 -19.99 -22.06 -14.35
C ASP A 294 -21.49 -21.87 -14.57
N ARG A 295 -22.01 -20.65 -14.40
CA ARG A 295 -23.42 -20.33 -14.69
C ARG A 295 -23.78 -20.55 -16.16
N ILE A 296 -22.93 -20.09 -17.09
CA ILE A 296 -23.14 -20.31 -18.54
C ILE A 296 -23.15 -21.80 -18.85
N ARG A 297 -22.24 -22.57 -18.24
CA ARG A 297 -22.16 -24.03 -18.41
C ARG A 297 -23.39 -24.75 -17.86
N GLU A 298 -23.87 -24.37 -16.68
CA GLU A 298 -25.10 -24.92 -16.09
C GLU A 298 -26.33 -24.58 -16.93
N GLU A 299 -26.47 -23.34 -17.40
CA GLU A 299 -27.56 -22.93 -18.30
C GLU A 299 -27.54 -23.72 -19.62
N ALA A 300 -26.36 -23.95 -20.20
CA ALA A 300 -26.21 -24.76 -21.41
C ALA A 300 -26.64 -26.22 -21.19
N LEU A 301 -26.17 -26.84 -20.10
CA LEU A 301 -26.55 -28.21 -19.73
C LEU A 301 -28.05 -28.33 -19.44
N ALA A 302 -28.65 -27.35 -18.74
CA ALA A 302 -30.08 -27.32 -18.48
C ALA A 302 -30.90 -27.20 -19.76
N LYS A 303 -30.45 -26.37 -20.71
CA LYS A 303 -31.10 -26.21 -22.02
C LYS A 303 -31.04 -27.49 -22.85
N GLU A 304 -29.89 -28.16 -22.89
CA GLU A 304 -29.72 -29.45 -23.58
C GLU A 304 -30.61 -30.53 -22.96
N ALA A 305 -30.64 -30.63 -21.62
CA ALA A 305 -31.50 -31.58 -20.92
C ALA A 305 -33.00 -31.32 -21.20
N ALA A 306 -33.42 -30.05 -21.22
CA ALA A 306 -34.79 -29.68 -21.55
C ALA A 306 -35.16 -30.04 -23.00
N GLU A 307 -34.23 -29.89 -23.95
CA GLU A 307 -34.45 -30.29 -25.35
C GLU A 307 -34.58 -31.81 -25.50
N ILE A 308 -33.74 -32.58 -24.82
CA ILE A 308 -33.82 -34.05 -24.81
C ILE A 308 -35.16 -34.51 -24.24
N GLU A 309 -35.61 -33.93 -23.13
CA GLU A 309 -36.88 -34.29 -22.50
C GLU A 309 -38.08 -33.91 -23.37
N ALA A 310 -38.05 -32.73 -24.01
CA ALA A 310 -39.09 -32.33 -24.94
C ALA A 310 -39.19 -33.30 -26.14
N ARG A 311 -38.05 -33.72 -26.71
CA ARG A 311 -38.03 -34.71 -27.80
C ARG A 311 -38.59 -36.07 -27.34
N ARG A 312 -38.18 -36.55 -26.17
CA ARG A 312 -38.71 -37.80 -25.58
C ARG A 312 -40.21 -37.75 -25.35
N SER A 313 -40.72 -36.63 -24.83
CA SER A 313 -42.15 -36.42 -24.60
C SER A 313 -42.94 -36.47 -25.92
N GLN A 314 -42.45 -35.77 -26.96
CA GLN A 314 -43.08 -35.78 -28.28
C GLN A 314 -43.06 -37.18 -28.92
N GLU A 315 -41.94 -37.90 -28.84
CA GLU A 315 -41.83 -39.28 -29.32
C GLU A 315 -42.79 -40.21 -28.58
N ALA A 316 -42.88 -40.09 -27.25
CA ALA A 316 -43.80 -40.87 -26.43
C ALA A 316 -45.28 -40.60 -26.77
N GLN A 317 -45.64 -39.33 -27.04
CA GLN A 317 -46.97 -38.96 -27.51
C GLN A 317 -47.29 -39.60 -28.85
N ARG A 318 -46.40 -39.46 -29.85
CA ARG A 318 -46.56 -40.11 -31.17
C ARG A 318 -46.71 -41.62 -31.07
N LEU A 319 -45.87 -42.27 -30.26
CA LEU A 319 -45.95 -43.71 -29.99
C LEU A 319 -47.30 -44.10 -29.36
N SER A 320 -47.83 -43.27 -28.45
CA SER A 320 -49.14 -43.52 -27.85
C SER A 320 -50.28 -43.39 -28.85
N GLU A 321 -50.21 -42.45 -29.80
CA GLU A 321 -51.20 -42.29 -30.86
C GLU A 321 -51.20 -43.50 -31.80
N VAL A 322 -50.02 -43.93 -32.25
CA VAL A 322 -49.86 -45.13 -33.09
C VAL A 322 -50.42 -46.37 -32.40
N LYS A 323 -50.13 -46.57 -31.12
CA LYS A 323 -50.68 -47.71 -30.35
C LYS A 323 -52.20 -47.72 -30.28
N LYS A 324 -52.83 -46.55 -30.11
CA LYS A 324 -54.30 -46.43 -30.10
C LYS A 324 -54.88 -46.77 -31.47
N ASP A 325 -54.25 -46.29 -32.54
CA ASP A 325 -54.68 -46.60 -33.90
C ASP A 325 -54.52 -48.09 -34.22
N GLU A 326 -53.40 -48.71 -33.82
CA GLU A 326 -53.19 -50.15 -33.92
C GLU A 326 -54.25 -50.95 -33.16
N GLU A 327 -54.57 -50.55 -31.92
CA GLU A 327 -55.59 -51.21 -31.10
C GLU A 327 -56.98 -51.10 -31.76
N LEU A 328 -57.32 -49.93 -32.31
CA LEU A 328 -58.58 -49.70 -32.99
C LEU A 328 -58.69 -50.50 -34.30
N LEU A 329 -57.58 -50.64 -35.04
CA LEU A 329 -57.49 -51.52 -36.21
C LEU A 329 -57.66 -52.99 -35.82
N LEU A 330 -56.96 -53.44 -34.78
CA LEU A 330 -57.09 -54.80 -34.23
C LEU A 330 -58.52 -55.07 -33.77
N GLU A 331 -59.17 -54.11 -33.11
CA GLU A 331 -60.56 -54.23 -32.71
C GLU A 331 -61.48 -54.39 -33.93
N LYS A 332 -61.33 -53.55 -34.97
CA LYS A 332 -62.08 -53.66 -36.22
C LYS A 332 -61.88 -55.02 -36.90
N HIS A 333 -60.64 -55.50 -36.99
CA HIS A 333 -60.34 -56.81 -37.56
C HIS A 333 -60.92 -57.95 -36.72
N SER A 334 -60.82 -57.86 -35.39
CA SER A 334 -61.37 -58.86 -34.47
C SER A 334 -62.91 -58.84 -34.41
N ARG A 335 -63.55 -57.73 -34.80
CA ARG A 335 -65.02 -57.58 -34.79
C ARG A 335 -65.70 -58.57 -35.71
N SER A 336 -65.13 -58.83 -36.89
CA SER A 336 -65.64 -59.85 -37.82
C SER A 336 -65.60 -61.25 -37.19
N LEU A 337 -64.47 -61.61 -36.57
CA LEU A 337 -64.31 -62.90 -35.89
C LEU A 337 -65.22 -63.01 -34.66
N ARG A 338 -65.32 -61.98 -33.81
CA ARG A 338 -66.23 -61.95 -32.66
C ARG A 338 -67.69 -62.05 -33.10
N HIS A 339 -68.09 -61.33 -34.14
CA HIS A 339 -69.44 -61.40 -34.70
C HIS A 339 -69.73 -62.82 -35.21
N TYR A 340 -68.80 -63.40 -35.97
CA TYR A 340 -68.90 -64.77 -36.45
C TYR A 340 -69.05 -65.77 -35.30
N LEU A 341 -68.22 -65.66 -34.25
CA LEU A 341 -68.29 -66.52 -33.07
C LEU A 341 -69.62 -66.32 -32.30
N LEU A 342 -70.09 -65.08 -32.16
CA LEU A 342 -71.35 -64.75 -31.48
C LEU A 342 -72.59 -65.25 -32.25
N GLU A 343 -72.58 -65.22 -33.58
CA GLU A 343 -73.71 -65.67 -34.41
C GLU A 343 -73.71 -67.19 -34.60
N ASN A 344 -72.55 -67.78 -34.88
CA ASN A 344 -72.49 -69.17 -35.37
C ASN A 344 -72.09 -70.17 -34.28
N VAL A 345 -71.26 -69.75 -33.32
CA VAL A 345 -70.72 -70.68 -32.30
C VAL A 345 -71.44 -70.53 -30.96
N MET A 346 -71.77 -69.31 -30.55
CA MET A 346 -72.37 -69.05 -29.23
C MET A 346 -73.77 -69.65 -29.02
N PRO A 347 -74.69 -69.70 -30.00
CA PRO A 347 -75.98 -70.37 -29.80
C PRO A 347 -75.80 -71.84 -29.44
N THR A 348 -74.97 -72.57 -30.20
CA THR A 348 -74.67 -73.97 -29.89
C THR A 348 -73.92 -74.11 -28.58
N LEU A 349 -72.93 -73.25 -28.31
CA LEU A 349 -72.18 -73.33 -27.05
C LEU A 349 -73.11 -73.12 -25.85
N LYS A 350 -74.10 -72.21 -25.94
CA LYS A 350 -75.10 -72.00 -24.89
C LYS A 350 -75.98 -73.24 -24.69
N GLU A 351 -76.47 -73.83 -25.77
CA GLU A 351 -77.27 -75.07 -25.71
C GLU A 351 -76.45 -76.23 -25.15
N GLY A 352 -75.21 -76.40 -25.61
CA GLY A 352 -74.27 -77.40 -25.11
C GLY A 352 -73.90 -77.20 -23.65
N ILE A 353 -73.78 -75.96 -23.16
CA ILE A 353 -73.54 -75.66 -21.74
C ILE A 353 -74.74 -76.07 -20.89
N VAL A 354 -75.96 -75.77 -21.35
CA VAL A 354 -77.19 -76.22 -20.67
C VAL A 354 -77.22 -77.75 -20.62
N GLU A 355 -76.94 -78.41 -21.74
CA GLU A 355 -76.93 -79.88 -21.83
C GLU A 355 -75.81 -80.52 -20.99
N ALA A 356 -74.64 -79.90 -20.91
CA ALA A 356 -73.53 -80.33 -20.07
C ALA A 356 -73.87 -80.19 -18.58
N CYS A 357 -74.55 -79.10 -18.18
CA CYS A 357 -75.02 -78.90 -16.82
C CYS A 357 -76.07 -79.97 -16.41
N GLU A 358 -76.87 -80.46 -17.35
CA GLU A 358 -77.85 -81.52 -17.10
C GLU A 358 -77.21 -82.91 -17.02
N LYS A 359 -76.24 -83.21 -17.90
CA LYS A 359 -75.63 -84.54 -18.02
C LYS A 359 -74.41 -84.77 -17.12
N ALA A 360 -73.82 -83.70 -16.58
CA ALA A 360 -72.61 -83.73 -15.75
C ALA A 360 -71.50 -84.68 -16.28
N PRO A 361 -71.01 -84.47 -17.52
CA PRO A 361 -69.93 -85.30 -18.09
C PRO A 361 -68.62 -85.14 -17.31
N GLU A 362 -67.77 -86.18 -17.32
CA GLU A 362 -66.47 -86.16 -16.60
C GLU A 362 -65.50 -85.08 -17.12
N ASP A 363 -65.56 -84.74 -18.41
CA ASP A 363 -64.84 -83.61 -19.02
C ASP A 363 -65.80 -82.71 -19.81
N GLY A 364 -66.26 -81.66 -19.14
CA GLY A 364 -67.18 -80.68 -19.73
C GLY A 364 -66.56 -79.88 -20.88
N VAL A 365 -65.24 -79.74 -20.97
CA VAL A 365 -64.60 -78.98 -22.06
C VAL A 365 -64.62 -79.79 -23.35
N THR A 366 -64.25 -81.07 -23.27
CA THR A 366 -64.28 -81.97 -24.43
C THR A 366 -65.71 -82.18 -24.93
N PHE A 367 -66.68 -82.35 -24.03
CA PHE A 367 -68.09 -82.48 -24.37
C PHE A 367 -68.63 -81.24 -25.14
N LEU A 368 -68.28 -80.04 -24.68
CA LEU A 368 -68.67 -78.80 -25.35
C LEU A 368 -67.99 -78.64 -26.73
N ALA A 369 -66.72 -79.01 -26.85
CA ALA A 369 -66.00 -78.97 -28.13
C ALA A 369 -66.63 -79.91 -29.18
N GLU A 370 -67.01 -81.13 -28.78
CA GLU A 370 -67.74 -82.06 -29.65
C GLU A 370 -69.12 -81.52 -30.07
N SER A 371 -69.87 -80.91 -29.15
CA SER A 371 -71.19 -80.34 -29.44
C SER A 371 -71.14 -79.22 -30.47
N VAL A 372 -70.12 -78.35 -30.41
CA VAL A 372 -69.89 -77.29 -31.40
C VAL A 372 -69.42 -77.89 -32.73
N TYR A 373 -68.57 -78.92 -32.70
CA TYR A 373 -68.07 -79.56 -33.91
C TYR A 373 -69.18 -80.31 -34.69
N LEU A 374 -70.08 -81.00 -33.97
CA LEU A 374 -71.19 -81.76 -34.57
C LEU A 374 -72.31 -80.88 -35.15
N SER A 375 -72.44 -79.65 -34.68
CA SER A 375 -73.47 -78.68 -35.07
C SER A 375 -73.01 -77.63 -36.08
N SER A 376 -71.69 -77.56 -36.34
CA SER A 376 -71.14 -76.64 -37.33
C SER A 376 -71.41 -77.16 -38.75
N PRO A 377 -72.09 -76.39 -39.63
CA PRO A 377 -72.14 -76.69 -41.05
C PRO A 377 -70.76 -76.44 -41.68
N ASN A 378 -70.31 -77.34 -42.57
CA ASN A 378 -69.07 -77.17 -43.36
C ASN A 378 -69.03 -75.84 -44.14
#